data_AF-A0A8S0G2X3-F1
#
_entry.id   AF-A0A8S0G2X3-F1
#
_cell.length_a   1.000
_cell.length_b   1.000
_cell.length_c   1.000
_cell.angle_alpha   90.00
_cell.angle_beta   90.00
_cell.angle_gamma   90.00
#
_symmetry.space_group_name_H-M   'P 1'
#
loop_
_entity.id
_entity.type
_entity.pdbx_description
1 polymer ?
#
loop_
_entity_poly.entity_id
_entity_poly.type
_entity_poly.pdbx_seq_one_letter_code
_entity_poly.pdbx_strand_id
1 'polypeptide(L)'
;MSNIDGSKAPFLITPPVYKLEENRQTLLHIVFTGDKNKLPQDRESLFLANIKSVSAMPEELKDRNTLQFAMKARLKLFWRPASLDNSDALTAWEKLKFHKEAGKLIVKNPTPFYISFSDLTVSGKNIVPTESKSEPGALLMKW
;
A
#
# COMPACT_ATOMS: atom_id res chain seq x y z
N MET A 1 -9.10 2.24 7.11
CA MET A 1 -8.49 3.00 6.00
C MET A 1 -7.73 4.18 6.57
N SER A 2 -6.52 4.45 6.10
CA SER A 2 -5.72 5.58 6.56
C SER A 2 -5.00 6.26 5.40
N ASN A 3 -4.64 7.52 5.59
CA ASN A 3 -3.60 8.18 4.81
C ASN A 3 -2.24 7.59 5.20
N ILE A 4 -1.20 7.98 4.46
CA ILE A 4 0.18 7.50 4.66
C ILE A 4 0.71 7.87 6.06
N ASP A 5 0.30 9.03 6.58
CA ASP A 5 0.64 9.52 7.93
C ASP A 5 -0.15 8.83 9.06
N GLY A 6 -1.06 7.90 8.73
CA GLY A 6 -1.90 7.18 9.68
C GLY A 6 -3.22 7.86 10.03
N SER A 7 -3.45 9.11 9.58
CA SER A 7 -4.74 9.79 9.77
C SER A 7 -5.87 9.11 8.99
N LYS A 8 -7.13 9.36 9.36
CA LYS A 8 -8.28 8.68 8.74
C LYS A 8 -8.44 9.09 7.28
N ALA A 9 -8.43 8.12 6.37
CA ALA A 9 -8.74 8.34 4.95
C ALA A 9 -10.26 8.24 4.70
N PRO A 10 -10.79 8.95 3.69
CA PRO A 10 -12.23 9.00 3.38
C PRO A 10 -12.68 7.78 2.56
N PHE A 11 -12.49 6.59 3.13
CA PHE A 11 -12.92 5.32 2.56
C PHE A 11 -13.66 4.50 3.61
N LEU A 12 -14.72 3.82 3.18
CA LEU A 12 -15.44 2.82 3.95
C LEU A 12 -15.06 1.42 3.43
N ILE A 13 -14.92 0.46 4.35
CA ILE A 13 -14.82 -0.97 4.02
C ILE A 13 -16.06 -1.69 4.56
N THR A 14 -16.69 -2.51 3.73
CA THR A 14 -17.85 -3.35 4.08
C THR A 14 -17.63 -4.81 3.70
N PRO A 15 -17.95 -5.78 4.58
CA PRO A 15 -18.35 -5.58 5.97
C PRO A 15 -17.19 -5.04 6.83
N PRO A 16 -17.47 -4.18 7.83
CA PRO A 16 -16.41 -3.61 8.67
C PRO A 16 -15.79 -4.63 9.63
N VAL A 17 -16.55 -5.66 10.01
CA VAL A 17 -16.14 -6.80 10.83
C VAL A 17 -16.90 -8.02 10.33
N TYR A 18 -16.22 -9.16 10.22
CA TYR A 18 -16.81 -10.41 9.77
C TYR A 18 -16.11 -11.59 10.45
N LYS A 19 -16.88 -12.61 10.84
CA LYS A 19 -16.33 -13.88 11.31
C LYS A 19 -16.03 -14.76 10.12
N LEU A 20 -14.75 -15.02 9.86
CA LEU A 20 -14.32 -15.89 8.78
C LEU A 20 -14.21 -17.33 9.30
N GLU A 21 -14.95 -18.24 8.69
CA GLU A 21 -14.82 -19.68 8.96
C GLU A 21 -13.64 -20.27 8.18
N GLU A 22 -13.20 -21.45 8.60
CA GLU A 22 -12.08 -22.15 7.98
C GLU A 22 -12.30 -22.37 6.48
N ASN A 23 -11.24 -22.14 5.68
CA ASN A 23 -11.24 -22.29 4.22
C ASN A 23 -12.30 -21.44 3.49
N ARG A 24 -12.82 -20.38 4.13
CA ARG A 24 -13.72 -19.42 3.48
C ARG A 24 -12.96 -18.20 3.00
N GLN A 25 -13.49 -17.62 1.93
CA GLN A 25 -13.09 -16.31 1.42
C GLN A 25 -14.26 -15.35 1.63
N THR A 26 -13.95 -14.07 1.86
CA THR A 26 -14.95 -13.01 1.93
C THR A 26 -14.55 -11.87 1.00
N LEU A 27 -15.53 -11.29 0.32
CA LEU A 27 -15.32 -10.09 -0.48
C LEU A 27 -15.45 -8.87 0.41
N LEU A 28 -14.46 -7.99 0.34
CA LEU A 28 -14.47 -6.69 0.99
C LEU A 28 -14.78 -5.63 -0.06
N HIS A 29 -15.83 -4.86 0.14
CA HIS A 29 -16.16 -3.70 -0.67
C HIS A 29 -15.46 -2.47 -0.11
N ILE A 30 -14.75 -1.74 -0.98
CA ILE A 30 -14.07 -0.49 -0.62
C ILE A 30 -14.77 0.65 -1.38
N VAL A 31 -15.31 1.61 -0.64
CA VAL A 31 -16.06 2.73 -1.20
C VAL A 31 -15.41 4.04 -0.75
N PHE A 32 -15.09 4.90 -1.72
CA PHE A 32 -14.63 6.25 -1.42
C PHE A 32 -15.81 7.14 -1.02
N THR A 33 -15.68 7.82 0.10
CA THR A 33 -16.73 8.68 0.68
C THR A 33 -16.31 10.15 0.77
N GLY A 34 -15.15 10.49 0.23
CA GLY A 34 -14.61 11.84 0.22
C GLY A 34 -15.09 12.67 -0.97
N ASP A 35 -14.66 13.93 -0.98
CA ASP A 35 -14.80 14.80 -2.14
C ASP A 35 -13.68 14.49 -3.15
N LYS A 36 -14.07 14.02 -4.34
CA LYS A 36 -13.13 13.66 -5.41
C LYS A 36 -12.30 14.87 -5.87
N ASN A 37 -12.83 16.09 -5.77
CA ASN A 37 -12.14 17.32 -6.17
C ASN A 37 -11.00 17.71 -5.23
N LYS A 38 -10.95 17.13 -4.02
CA LYS A 38 -9.84 17.32 -3.07
C LYS A 38 -8.64 16.43 -3.35
N LEU A 39 -8.76 15.47 -4.27
CA LEU A 39 -7.65 14.64 -4.71
C LEU A 39 -7.05 15.25 -5.98
N PRO A 40 -5.72 15.12 -6.17
CA PRO A 40 -5.09 15.41 -7.45
C PRO A 40 -5.78 14.69 -8.60
N GLN A 41 -6.02 15.41 -9.70
CA GLN A 41 -6.64 14.85 -10.92
C GLN A 41 -5.61 14.52 -12.01
N ASP A 42 -4.35 14.90 -11.78
CA ASP A 42 -3.22 14.72 -12.69
C ASP A 42 -2.33 13.53 -12.30
N ARG A 43 -2.53 12.95 -11.11
CA ARG A 43 -1.71 11.86 -10.56
C ARG A 43 -2.46 10.97 -9.60
N GLU A 44 -1.92 9.78 -9.35
CA GLU A 44 -2.45 8.87 -8.35
C GLU A 44 -2.32 9.44 -6.92
N SER A 45 -3.26 9.04 -6.05
CA SER A 45 -3.17 9.23 -4.61
C SER A 45 -3.01 7.89 -3.89
N LEU A 46 -2.23 7.86 -2.82
CA LEU A 46 -1.91 6.63 -2.07
C LEU A 46 -2.55 6.64 -0.69
N PHE A 47 -3.20 5.53 -0.36
CA PHE A 47 -3.84 5.27 0.93
C PHE A 47 -3.50 3.85 1.41
N LEU A 48 -3.78 3.57 2.69
CA LEU A 48 -3.61 2.26 3.29
C LEU A 48 -4.92 1.61 3.69
N ALA A 49 -5.15 0.42 3.12
CA ALA A 49 -6.09 -0.55 3.66
C ALA A 49 -5.44 -1.30 4.82
N ASN A 50 -6.03 -1.16 6.00
CA ASN A 50 -5.58 -1.79 7.22
C ASN A 50 -6.59 -2.87 7.59
N ILE A 51 -6.21 -4.14 7.43
CA ILE A 51 -7.05 -5.30 7.73
C ILE A 51 -6.47 -5.99 8.95
N LYS A 52 -7.29 -6.17 9.98
CA LYS A 52 -6.90 -6.86 11.21
C LYS A 52 -7.62 -8.19 11.28
N SER A 53 -6.89 -9.27 11.52
CA SER A 53 -7.44 -10.57 11.85
C SER A 53 -7.02 -10.95 13.27
N VAL A 54 -7.97 -11.49 14.03
CA VAL A 54 -7.75 -11.98 15.38
C VAL A 54 -8.29 -13.39 15.42
N SER A 55 -7.46 -14.35 15.80
CA SER A 55 -7.89 -15.74 15.92
C SER A 55 -8.76 -15.92 17.15
N ALA A 56 -9.86 -16.67 17.01
CA ALA A 56 -10.65 -17.08 18.17
C ALA A 56 -9.79 -17.94 19.11
N MET A 57 -10.03 -17.81 20.41
CA MET A 57 -9.38 -18.65 21.42
C MET A 57 -10.30 -19.85 21.74
N PRO A 58 -9.86 -21.09 21.51
CA PRO A 58 -10.60 -22.28 21.91
C PRO A 58 -10.86 -22.29 23.42
N GLU A 59 -12.01 -22.83 23.82
CA GLU A 59 -12.45 -22.81 25.21
C GLU A 59 -11.57 -23.68 26.12
N GLU A 60 -11.02 -24.77 25.57
CA GLU A 60 -10.12 -25.70 26.26
C GLU A 60 -8.76 -25.09 26.61
N LEU A 61 -8.45 -23.93 26.01
CA LEU A 61 -7.20 -23.22 26.17
C LEU A 61 -7.30 -22.02 27.14
N LYS A 62 -8.50 -21.69 27.65
CA LYS A 62 -8.74 -20.51 28.51
C LYS A 62 -7.87 -20.46 29.77
N ASP A 63 -7.66 -21.60 30.42
CA ASP A 63 -6.91 -21.69 31.68
C ASP A 63 -5.47 -22.19 31.49
N ARG A 64 -4.93 -22.10 30.28
CA ARG A 64 -3.57 -22.53 29.95
C ARG A 64 -2.71 -21.36 29.49
N ASN A 65 -1.40 -21.50 29.69
CA ASN A 65 -0.43 -20.59 29.09
C ASN A 65 -0.47 -20.76 27.56
N THR A 66 -0.96 -19.75 26.87
CA THR A 66 -1.10 -19.76 25.41
C THR A 66 -0.51 -18.52 24.78
N LEU A 67 -0.05 -18.67 23.54
CA LEU A 67 0.36 -17.56 22.68
C LEU A 67 -0.72 -17.37 21.61
N GLN A 68 -1.40 -16.23 21.64
CA GLN A 68 -2.42 -15.86 20.66
C GLN A 68 -1.84 -14.87 19.65
N PHE A 69 -2.11 -15.13 18.37
CA PHE A 69 -1.70 -14.25 17.29
C PHE A 69 -2.86 -13.36 16.82
N ALA A 70 -2.55 -12.09 16.62
CA ALA A 70 -3.36 -11.17 15.84
C ALA A 70 -2.51 -10.64 14.70
N MET A 71 -3.03 -10.65 13.48
CA MET A 71 -2.31 -10.18 12.31
C MET A 71 -2.90 -8.86 11.83
N LYS A 72 -2.03 -7.97 11.35
CA LYS A 72 -2.43 -6.73 10.69
C LYS A 72 -1.80 -6.68 9.31
N ALA A 73 -2.61 -6.87 8.27
CA ALA A 73 -2.19 -6.61 6.90
C ALA A 73 -2.35 -5.11 6.59
N ARG A 74 -1.31 -4.51 6.00
CA ARG A 74 -1.33 -3.14 5.48
C ARG A 74 -1.12 -3.21 3.97
N LEU A 75 -2.16 -2.92 3.21
CA LEU A 75 -2.17 -2.97 1.76
C LEU A 75 -2.25 -1.55 1.21
N LYS A 76 -1.48 -1.26 0.16
CA LYS A 76 -1.59 0.00 -0.57
C LYS A 76 -2.89 0.02 -1.36
N LEU A 77 -3.53 1.18 -1.38
CA LEU A 77 -4.67 1.49 -2.21
C LEU A 77 -4.34 2.71 -3.06
N PHE A 78 -4.18 2.50 -4.36
CA PHE A 78 -3.95 3.57 -5.33
C PHE A 78 -5.29 4.08 -5.84
N TRP A 79 -5.59 5.35 -5.55
CA TRP A 79 -6.67 6.07 -6.19
C TRP A 79 -6.18 6.65 -7.51
N ARG A 80 -6.78 6.23 -8.62
CA ARG A 80 -6.43 6.66 -9.96
C ARG A 80 -7.55 7.53 -10.55
N PRO A 81 -7.29 8.81 -10.86
CA PRO A 81 -8.22 9.63 -11.63
C PRO A 81 -8.54 9.00 -12.98
N ALA A 82 -9.79 9.17 -13.46
CA ALA A 82 -10.24 8.57 -14.71
C ALA A 82 -9.52 9.11 -15.96
N SER A 83 -8.85 10.27 -15.84
CA SER A 83 -8.00 10.86 -16.88
C SER A 83 -6.71 10.07 -17.13
N LEU A 84 -6.30 9.20 -16.20
CA LEU A 84 -5.09 8.39 -16.32
C LEU A 84 -5.44 6.98 -16.83
N ASP A 85 -4.84 6.59 -17.95
CA ASP A 85 -5.07 5.28 -18.54
C ASP A 85 -4.43 4.16 -17.69
N ASN A 86 -5.13 3.04 -17.58
CA ASN A 86 -4.62 1.86 -16.88
C ASN A 86 -3.42 1.21 -17.61
N SER A 87 -3.40 1.28 -18.94
CA SER A 87 -2.31 0.74 -19.76
C SER A 87 -1.00 1.51 -19.57
N ASP A 88 -1.08 2.83 -19.39
CA ASP A 88 0.07 3.67 -19.07
C ASP A 88 0.68 3.32 -17.70
N ALA A 89 -0.15 2.94 -16.73
CA ALA A 89 0.34 2.52 -15.42
C ALA A 89 1.19 1.24 -15.48
N LEU A 90 0.85 0.30 -16.38
CA LEU A 90 1.57 -0.97 -16.54
C LEU A 90 2.98 -0.77 -17.11
N THR A 91 3.19 0.28 -17.91
CA THR A 91 4.47 0.58 -18.57
C THR A 91 5.21 1.76 -17.92
N ALA A 92 4.63 2.40 -16.90
CA ALA A 92 5.19 3.58 -16.23
C ALA A 92 6.62 3.36 -15.71
N TRP A 93 6.95 2.14 -15.26
CA TRP A 93 8.26 1.79 -14.74
C TRP A 93 9.39 1.91 -15.78
N GLU A 94 9.08 1.78 -17.07
CA GLU A 94 10.06 1.91 -18.15
C GLU A 94 10.59 3.35 -18.27
N LYS A 95 9.80 4.33 -17.81
CA LYS A 95 10.12 5.76 -17.87
C LYS A 95 10.97 6.22 -16.68
N LEU A 96 11.27 5.33 -15.74
CA LEU A 96 12.13 5.63 -14.60
C LEU A 96 13.53 6.02 -15.06
N LYS A 97 14.09 7.06 -14.44
CA LYS A 97 15.47 7.49 -14.68
C LYS A 97 16.29 7.29 -13.42
N PHE A 98 17.45 6.65 -13.57
CA PHE A 98 18.35 6.34 -12.46
C PHE A 98 19.62 7.18 -12.61
N HIS A 99 20.08 7.76 -11.52
CA HIS A 99 21.40 8.39 -11.48
C HIS A 99 22.03 8.20 -10.10
N LYS A 100 23.36 8.24 -10.06
CA LYS A 100 24.13 8.10 -8.83
C LYS A 100 24.63 9.47 -8.39
N GLU A 101 24.38 9.84 -7.15
CA GLU A 101 24.82 11.11 -6.57
C GLU A 101 25.22 10.90 -5.11
N ALA A 102 26.37 11.45 -4.70
CA ALA A 102 26.88 11.36 -3.32
C ALA A 102 26.83 9.94 -2.71
N GLY A 103 27.15 8.92 -3.52
CA GLY A 103 27.14 7.52 -3.08
C GLY A 103 25.77 6.87 -2.98
N LYS A 104 24.68 7.58 -3.31
CA LYS A 104 23.30 7.07 -3.32
C LYS A 104 22.83 6.84 -4.75
N LEU A 105 21.95 5.86 -4.93
CA LEU A 105 21.18 5.71 -6.16
C LEU A 105 19.89 6.52 -6.02
N ILE A 106 19.69 7.48 -6.91
CA ILE A 106 18.50 8.30 -6.98
C ILE A 106 17.65 7.81 -8.16
N VAL A 107 16.38 7.58 -7.89
CA VAL A 107 15.42 7.12 -8.90
C VAL A 107 14.36 8.20 -9.10
N LYS A 108 14.27 8.68 -10.33
CA LYS A 108 13.34 9.71 -10.79
C LYS A 108 12.18 9.03 -11.53
N ASN A 109 10.98 9.08 -10.95
CA ASN A 109 9.72 8.73 -11.60
C ASN A 109 9.01 9.93 -12.26
N PRO A 110 9.15 10.17 -13.58
CA PRO A 110 8.48 11.28 -14.26
C PRO A 110 6.99 11.05 -14.55
N THR A 111 6.42 9.92 -14.12
CA THR A 111 5.05 9.51 -14.46
C THR A 111 4.07 9.88 -13.35
N PRO A 112 2.76 9.96 -13.64
CA PRO A 112 1.72 10.23 -12.65
C PRO A 112 1.35 9.01 -11.78
N PHE A 113 2.07 7.89 -11.90
CA PHE A 113 1.77 6.61 -11.26
C PHE A 113 2.76 6.27 -10.16
N TYR A 114 2.30 5.60 -9.10
CA TYR A 114 3.18 4.98 -8.12
C TYR A 114 3.79 3.69 -8.67
N ILE A 115 5.11 3.54 -8.54
CA ILE A 115 5.83 2.32 -8.96
C ILE A 115 6.35 1.62 -7.72
N SER A 116 5.94 0.36 -7.52
CA SER A 116 6.41 -0.47 -6.41
C SER A 116 7.52 -1.41 -6.86
N PHE A 117 8.72 -1.26 -6.31
CA PHE A 117 9.82 -2.19 -6.56
C PHE A 117 9.64 -3.46 -5.72
N SER A 118 9.76 -4.63 -6.36
CA SER A 118 9.97 -5.90 -5.65
C SER A 118 11.44 -6.04 -5.27
N ASP A 119 12.32 -5.91 -6.27
CA ASP A 119 13.76 -6.01 -6.14
C ASP A 119 14.44 -4.93 -6.99
N LEU A 120 15.55 -4.40 -6.48
CA LEU A 120 16.41 -3.49 -7.22
C LEU A 120 17.85 -3.92 -6.99
N THR A 121 18.59 -4.17 -8.06
CA THR A 121 20.01 -4.54 -7.98
C THR A 121 20.85 -3.65 -8.86
N VAL A 122 22.06 -3.33 -8.39
CA VAL A 122 23.09 -2.64 -9.16
C VAL A 122 24.35 -3.49 -9.10
N SER A 123 24.81 -3.95 -10.27
CA SER A 123 25.98 -4.84 -10.38
C SER A 123 25.90 -6.06 -9.46
N GLY A 124 24.72 -6.70 -9.38
CA GLY A 124 24.48 -7.89 -8.56
C GLY A 124 24.32 -7.64 -7.07
N LYS A 125 24.40 -6.38 -6.60
CA LYS A 125 24.15 -6.01 -5.20
C LYS A 125 22.73 -5.48 -5.05
N ASN A 126 21.99 -6.02 -4.08
CA ASN A 126 20.66 -5.54 -3.73
C ASN A 126 20.76 -4.11 -3.16
N ILE A 127 19.92 -3.22 -3.68
CA ILE A 127 19.78 -1.84 -3.22
C ILE A 127 18.50 -1.74 -2.39
N VAL A 128 18.66 -1.50 -1.09
CA VAL A 128 17.56 -1.26 -0.18
C VAL A 128 17.25 0.24 -0.13
N PRO A 129 15.98 0.67 -0.25
CA PRO A 129 15.60 2.06 -0.13
C PRO A 129 16.04 2.68 1.21
N THR A 130 16.75 3.81 1.18
CA THR A 130 17.29 4.47 2.38
C THR A 130 16.25 5.36 3.09
N GLU A 131 15.26 5.88 2.38
CA GLU A 131 14.10 6.58 2.97
C GLU A 131 12.83 5.75 2.73
N SER A 132 12.44 4.96 3.73
CA SER A 132 11.05 4.54 3.88
C SER A 132 10.26 5.73 4.42
N LYS A 133 9.90 6.68 3.54
CA LYS A 133 8.85 7.65 3.89
C LYS A 133 7.51 6.94 3.78
N SER A 134 7.22 6.22 4.87
CA SER A 134 5.92 5.79 5.36
C SER A 134 5.10 4.79 4.56
N GLU A 135 5.50 4.31 3.37
CA GLU A 135 4.83 3.17 2.71
C GLU A 135 5.78 2.30 1.85
N PRO A 136 5.42 1.04 1.55
CA PRO A 136 6.31 0.12 0.83
C PRO A 136 6.73 0.72 -0.52
N GLY A 137 7.98 0.59 -0.95
CA GLY A 137 8.47 0.64 -2.34
C GLY A 137 8.01 1.70 -3.36
N ALA A 138 7.17 2.69 -3.03
CA ALA A 138 6.58 3.61 -3.99
C ALA A 138 7.31 4.95 -3.95
N LEU A 139 8.10 5.22 -4.99
CA LEU A 139 8.94 6.42 -5.06
C LEU A 139 8.08 7.68 -5.26
N LEU A 140 7.94 8.48 -4.21
CA LEU A 140 7.57 9.89 -4.30
C LEU A 140 8.83 10.75 -4.45
N MET A 141 8.84 11.61 -5.46
CA MET A 141 9.92 12.58 -5.67
C MET A 141 9.79 13.81 -4.78
N LYS A 142 10.94 14.43 -4.47
CA LYS A 142 11.05 15.84 -4.10
C LYS A 142 11.39 16.66 -5.35
N TRP A 143 10.83 17.87 -5.42
CA TRP A 143 11.27 18.93 -6.33
C TRP A 143 12.53 19.61 -5.77
#